data_AF-R1G1T1-F1
#
_entry.id   AF-R1G1T1-F1
#
_cell.length_a   1.000
_cell.length_b   1.000
_cell.length_c   1.000
_cell.angle_alpha   90.00
_cell.angle_beta   90.00
_cell.angle_gamma   90.00
#
_symmetry.space_group_name_H-M   'P 1'
#
loop_
_entity.id
_entity.type
_entity.pdbx_description
1 polymer ?
#
loop_
_entity_poly.entity_id
_entity_poly.type
_entity_poly.pdbx_seq_one_letter_code
_entity_poly.pdbx_strand_id
1 'polypeptide(L)'
;MIPTTGLAVSIGLADRIYGFDRHIWDTTAELGVKGREITFAISGFYIISTGLTKISILCFYRRMATNTIERWFLWTVWASIAFVVGYMITFILTLCLGCKPIDSFWMQVDPIWAETHEWHCFDEGANILAASIISVVQDFMACGLPLLLFRKLQIPRRQKIVLGGVFGVGLL
;
A
#
# COMPACT_ATOMS: atom_id res chain seq x y z
N MET A 1 9.00 -7.38 7.96
CA MET A 1 10.05 -8.26 7.43
C MET A 1 9.44 -9.42 6.64
N ILE A 2 8.54 -10.24 7.19
CA ILE A 2 7.90 -11.34 6.44
C ILE A 2 7.08 -10.88 5.21
N PRO A 3 6.17 -9.87 5.29
CA PRO A 3 5.40 -9.45 4.12
C PRO A 3 6.26 -8.70 3.09
N THR A 4 7.28 -7.95 3.54
CA THR A 4 8.22 -7.24 2.66
C THR A 4 9.09 -8.22 1.86
N THR A 5 9.53 -9.33 2.46
CA THR A 5 10.28 -10.37 1.73
C THR A 5 9.39 -11.10 0.74
N GLY A 6 8.13 -11.36 1.10
CA GLY A 6 7.14 -11.95 0.18
C GLY A 6 6.95 -11.10 -1.07
N LEU A 7 6.72 -9.79 -0.89
CA LEU A 7 6.62 -8.83 -1.98
C LEU A 7 7.87 -8.85 -2.89
N ALA A 8 9.06 -8.78 -2.31
CA ALA A 8 10.31 -8.74 -3.08
C ALA A 8 10.50 -10.00 -3.92
N VAL A 9 10.18 -11.18 -3.37
CA VAL A 9 10.24 -12.46 -4.09
C VAL A 9 9.21 -12.49 -5.22
N SER A 10 7.97 -12.04 -4.98
CA SER A 10 6.94 -11.98 -6.01
C SER A 10 7.30 -11.05 -7.17
N ILE A 11 7.88 -9.88 -6.89
CA ILE A 11 8.36 -8.96 -7.94
C ILE A 11 9.50 -9.59 -8.73
N GLY A 12 10.47 -10.23 -8.06
CA GLY A 12 11.56 -10.91 -8.75
C GLY A 12 11.08 -12.05 -9.66
N LEU A 13 10.05 -12.79 -9.25
CA LEU A 13 9.42 -13.81 -10.09
C LEU A 13 8.66 -13.19 -11.29
N ALA A 14 7.98 -12.07 -11.09
CA ALA A 14 7.27 -11.33 -12.15
C ALA A 14 8.21 -10.90 -13.28
N ASP A 15 9.36 -10.34 -12.91
CA ASP A 15 10.42 -9.90 -13.82
C ASP A 15 11.06 -11.09 -14.57
N ARG A 16 11.51 -12.10 -13.83
CA ARG A 16 12.32 -13.19 -14.36
C ARG A 16 11.56 -14.23 -15.17
N ILE A 17 10.33 -14.54 -14.77
CA ILE A 17 9.57 -15.69 -15.30
C ILE A 17 8.37 -15.21 -16.11
N TYR A 18 7.67 -14.18 -15.63
CA TYR A 18 6.42 -13.72 -16.24
C TYR A 18 6.62 -12.57 -17.23
N GLY A 19 7.87 -12.15 -17.47
CA GLY A 19 8.22 -11.27 -18.58
C GLY A 19 7.67 -9.86 -18.45
N PHE A 20 7.60 -9.32 -17.22
CA PHE A 20 7.20 -7.93 -16.96
C PHE A 20 8.10 -6.89 -17.66
N ASP A 21 9.28 -7.29 -18.12
CA ASP A 21 10.17 -6.49 -18.97
C ASP A 21 9.74 -6.40 -20.45
N ARG A 22 8.74 -7.17 -20.89
CA ARG A 22 8.30 -7.23 -22.30
C ARG A 22 7.04 -6.39 -22.51
N HIS A 23 6.92 -5.81 -23.70
CA HIS A 23 5.69 -5.12 -24.07
C HIS A 23 4.52 -6.10 -24.11
N ILE A 24 3.33 -5.60 -23.77
CA ILE A 24 2.11 -6.43 -23.71
C ILE A 24 1.80 -7.13 -25.04
N TRP A 25 2.28 -6.57 -26.15
CA TRP A 25 2.15 -7.11 -27.51
C TRP A 25 3.03 -8.34 -27.78
N ASP A 26 4.12 -8.51 -27.03
CA ASP A 26 5.09 -9.60 -27.20
C ASP A 26 4.83 -10.79 -26.26
N THR A 27 3.79 -10.69 -25.41
CA THR A 27 3.48 -11.68 -24.38
C THR A 27 2.36 -12.61 -24.84
N THR A 28 2.55 -13.93 -24.68
CA THR A 28 1.51 -14.92 -25.00
C THR A 28 0.38 -14.88 -23.97
N ALA A 29 -0.85 -15.24 -24.38
CA ALA A 29 -2.02 -15.23 -23.50
C ALA A 29 -1.81 -16.04 -22.20
N GLU A 30 -1.17 -17.21 -22.29
CA GLU A 30 -0.85 -18.03 -21.11
C GLU A 30 0.09 -17.33 -20.11
N LEU A 31 1.16 -16.67 -20.60
CA LEU A 31 2.04 -15.88 -19.74
C LEU A 31 1.31 -14.66 -19.16
N GLY A 32 0.40 -14.06 -19.93
CA GLY A 32 -0.45 -12.95 -19.48
C GLY A 32 -1.32 -13.33 -18.28
N VAL A 33 -2.01 -14.47 -18.35
CA VAL A 33 -2.86 -14.98 -17.24
C VAL A 33 -2.01 -15.21 -15.98
N LYS A 34 -0.85 -15.86 -16.12
CA LYS A 34 0.05 -16.08 -14.98
C LYS A 34 0.68 -14.80 -14.44
N GLY A 35 0.97 -13.83 -15.30
CA GLY A 35 1.38 -12.49 -14.92
C GLY A 35 0.33 -11.76 -14.08
N ARG A 36 -0.95 -11.94 -14.38
CA ARG A 36 -2.05 -11.37 -13.59
C ARG A 36 -2.23 -12.07 -12.24
N GLU A 37 -2.12 -13.40 -12.19
CA GLU A 37 -2.11 -14.15 -10.92
C GLU A 37 -1.02 -13.63 -9.96
N ILE A 38 0.21 -13.40 -10.46
CA ILE A 38 1.28 -12.85 -9.62
C ILE A 38 1.05 -11.39 -9.23
N THR A 39 0.46 -10.58 -10.12
CA THR A 39 0.08 -9.19 -9.83
C THR A 39 -0.91 -9.10 -8.67
N PHE A 40 -1.86 -10.03 -8.63
CA PHE A 40 -2.81 -10.14 -7.52
C PHE A 40 -2.08 -10.40 -6.20
N ALA A 41 -1.13 -11.35 -6.20
CA ALA A 41 -0.31 -11.66 -5.02
C ALA A 41 0.55 -10.45 -4.59
N ILE A 42 1.20 -9.78 -5.54
CA ILE A 42 2.01 -8.57 -5.28
C ILE A 42 1.15 -7.48 -4.63
N SER A 43 -0.05 -7.24 -5.16
CA SER A 43 -0.98 -6.23 -4.63
C SER A 43 -1.39 -6.54 -3.19
N GLY A 44 -1.72 -7.80 -2.90
CA GLY A 44 -2.04 -8.24 -1.54
C GLY A 44 -0.86 -8.06 -0.57
N PHE A 45 0.33 -8.52 -0.94
CA PHE A 45 1.53 -8.35 -0.11
C PHE A 45 1.90 -6.88 0.07
N TYR A 46 1.69 -6.04 -0.94
CA TYR A 46 1.93 -4.60 -0.89
C TYR A 46 1.04 -3.92 0.14
N ILE A 47 -0.27 -4.17 0.09
CA ILE A 47 -1.23 -3.58 1.04
C ILE A 47 -0.90 -3.99 2.47
N ILE A 48 -0.64 -5.28 2.69
CA ILE A 48 -0.29 -5.82 4.02
C ILE A 48 1.04 -5.22 4.51
N SER A 49 2.07 -5.23 3.67
CA SER A 49 3.40 -4.73 4.01
C SER A 49 3.39 -3.24 4.39
N THR A 50 2.75 -2.41 3.56
CA THR A 50 2.66 -0.96 3.77
C THR A 50 1.81 -0.65 5.01
N GLY A 51 0.65 -1.30 5.17
CA GLY A 51 -0.21 -1.11 6.34
C GLY A 51 0.46 -1.50 7.66
N LEU A 52 1.13 -2.66 7.73
CA LEU A 52 1.88 -3.05 8.93
C LEU A 52 3.03 -2.09 9.25
N THR A 53 3.71 -1.58 8.22
CA THR A 53 4.81 -0.61 8.41
C THR A 53 4.28 0.68 9.06
N LYS A 54 3.18 1.23 8.54
CA LYS A 54 2.54 2.43 9.10
C LYS A 54 2.06 2.16 10.53
N ILE A 55 1.35 1.05 10.78
CA ILE A 55 0.88 0.69 12.13
C ILE A 55 2.05 0.55 13.12
N SER A 56 3.17 -0.04 12.71
CA SER A 56 4.37 -0.17 13.55
C SER A 56 4.93 1.19 13.97
N ILE A 57 5.05 2.12 13.02
CA ILE A 57 5.51 3.50 13.27
C ILE A 57 4.55 4.22 14.23
N LEU A 58 3.24 4.12 13.98
CA LEU A 58 2.21 4.74 14.83
C LEU A 58 2.20 4.16 16.25
N CYS A 59 2.38 2.84 16.41
CA CYS A 59 2.51 2.18 17.70
C CYS A 59 3.77 2.64 18.45
N PHE A 60 4.89 2.83 17.74
CA PHE A 60 6.10 3.40 18.31
C PHE A 60 5.88 4.83 18.81
N TYR A 61 5.21 5.68 18.01
CA TYR A 61 4.84 7.04 18.42
C TYR A 61 3.89 7.04 19.62
N ARG A 62 2.93 6.12 19.67
CA ARG A 62 2.05 5.96 20.84
C ARG A 62 2.87 5.67 22.09
N ARG A 63 3.77 4.68 22.04
CA ARG A 63 4.61 4.28 23.17
C ARG A 63 5.48 5.43 23.67
N MET A 64 6.00 6.25 22.76
CA MET A 64 6.79 7.44 23.12
C MET A 64 5.90 8.52 23.75
N ALA A 65 4.71 8.76 23.22
CA ALA A 65 3.84 9.83 23.67
C ALA A 65 3.12 9.58 25.00
N THR A 66 2.88 8.31 25.38
CA THR A 66 2.21 7.93 26.64
C THR A 66 2.91 8.50 27.88
N ASN A 67 4.21 8.78 27.83
CA ASN A 67 4.98 9.27 28.98
C ASN A 67 5.07 10.81 29.09
N THR A 68 4.65 11.57 28.08
CA THR A 68 5.04 13.00 28.00
C THR A 68 3.97 13.97 27.46
N ILE A 69 2.82 13.51 26.92
CA ILE A 69 1.91 14.39 26.13
C ILE A 69 0.42 14.30 26.53
N GLU A 70 -0.30 15.41 26.24
CA GLU A 70 -1.75 15.60 26.32
C GLU A 70 -2.60 14.51 25.62
N ARG A 71 -3.75 14.18 26.21
CA ARG A 71 -4.69 13.14 25.74
C ARG A 71 -5.13 13.30 24.27
N TRP A 72 -5.17 14.53 23.75
CA TRP A 72 -5.55 14.84 22.37
C TRP A 72 -4.62 14.19 21.32
N PHE A 73 -3.31 14.09 21.60
CA PHE A 73 -2.37 13.44 20.71
C PHE A 73 -2.63 11.92 20.60
N LEU A 74 -2.97 11.28 21.72
CA LEU A 74 -3.30 9.84 21.74
C LEU A 74 -4.55 9.54 20.92
N TRP A 75 -5.57 10.41 20.95
CA TRP A 75 -6.75 10.31 20.09
C TRP A 75 -6.39 10.42 18.61
N THR A 76 -5.50 11.35 18.25
CA THR A 76 -5.03 11.52 16.87
C THR A 76 -4.29 10.28 16.38
N VAL A 77 -3.41 9.69 17.21
CA VAL A 77 -2.71 8.43 16.89
C VAL A 77 -3.72 7.30 16.67
N TRP A 78 -4.70 7.13 17.57
CA TRP A 78 -5.74 6.10 17.41
C TRP A 78 -6.58 6.31 16.14
N ALA A 79 -6.98 7.54 15.83
CA ALA A 79 -7.69 7.86 14.59
C ALA A 79 -6.85 7.49 13.36
N SER A 80 -5.55 7.78 13.37
CA SER A 80 -4.66 7.42 12.27
C SER A 80 -4.43 5.90 12.14
N ILE A 81 -4.37 5.15 13.25
CA ILE A 81 -4.34 3.67 13.20
C ILE A 81 -5.63 3.13 12.59
N ALA A 82 -6.79 3.61 13.05
CA ALA A 82 -8.09 3.20 12.52
C ALA A 82 -8.20 3.49 11.01
N PHE A 83 -7.68 4.63 10.57
CA PHE A 83 -7.65 5.00 9.15
C PHE A 83 -6.79 4.06 8.31
N VAL A 84 -5.60 3.67 8.79
CA VAL A 84 -4.74 2.69 8.09
C VAL A 84 -5.38 1.30 8.04
N VAL A 85 -6.02 0.86 9.12
CA VAL A 85 -6.74 -0.43 9.15
C VAL A 85 -7.92 -0.42 8.19
N GLY A 86 -8.72 0.66 8.19
CA GLY A 86 -9.84 0.83 7.26
C GLY A 86 -9.39 0.81 5.80
N TYR A 87 -8.25 1.45 5.49
CA TYR A 87 -7.62 1.38 4.18
C TYR A 87 -7.28 -0.07 3.80
N MET A 88 -6.57 -0.81 4.66
CA MET A 88 -6.23 -2.21 4.37
C MET A 88 -7.47 -3.07 4.09
N ILE A 89 -8.50 -2.96 4.94
CA ILE A 89 -9.73 -3.74 4.78
C ILE A 89 -10.41 -3.40 3.46
N THR A 90 -10.56 -2.10 3.15
CA THR A 90 -11.24 -1.65 1.94
C THR A 90 -10.52 -2.16 0.68
N PHE A 91 -9.20 -1.97 0.60
CA PHE A 91 -8.45 -2.38 -0.59
C PHE A 91 -8.28 -3.89 -0.72
N ILE A 92 -8.21 -4.64 0.39
CA ILE A 92 -8.24 -6.12 0.33
C ILE A 92 -9.61 -6.60 -0.14
N LEU A 93 -10.70 -6.00 0.33
CA LEU A 93 -12.04 -6.34 -0.14
C LEU A 93 -12.23 -5.99 -1.61
N THR A 94 -11.76 -4.83 -2.06
CA THR A 94 -11.75 -4.46 -3.48
C THR A 94 -10.89 -5.41 -4.31
N LEU A 95 -9.77 -5.89 -3.78
CA LEU A 95 -8.95 -6.89 -4.46
C LEU A 95 -9.70 -8.22 -4.61
N CYS A 96 -10.34 -8.71 -3.55
CA CYS A 96 -11.07 -9.98 -3.57
C CYS A 96 -12.42 -9.93 -4.29
N LEU A 97 -13.13 -8.79 -4.26
CA LEU A 97 -14.49 -8.64 -4.77
C LEU A 97 -14.58 -7.70 -5.99
N GLY A 98 -13.43 -7.22 -6.48
CA GLY A 98 -13.33 -6.22 -7.54
C GLY A 98 -13.71 -6.74 -8.91
N CYS A 99 -13.59 -8.04 -9.15
CA CYS A 99 -14.15 -8.68 -10.33
C CYS A 99 -15.21 -9.70 -9.92
N LYS A 100 -16.29 -9.79 -10.71
CA LYS A 100 -17.29 -10.85 -10.60
C LYS A 100 -17.38 -11.61 -11.93
N PRO A 101 -17.08 -12.92 -11.95
CA PRO A 101 -16.46 -13.74 -10.90
C PRO A 101 -14.99 -13.37 -10.64
N ILE A 102 -14.41 -13.75 -9.48
CA ILE A 102 -13.02 -13.40 -9.14
C ILE A 102 -12.01 -13.93 -10.17
N ASP A 103 -12.34 -15.08 -10.78
CA ASP A 103 -11.51 -15.73 -11.80
C ASP A 103 -11.34 -14.87 -13.06
N SER A 104 -12.26 -13.93 -13.30
CA SER A 104 -12.15 -13.03 -14.45
C SER A 104 -10.99 -12.04 -14.31
N PHE A 105 -10.42 -11.82 -13.12
CA PHE A 105 -9.28 -10.91 -12.94
C PHE A 105 -8.05 -11.33 -13.76
N TRP A 106 -7.80 -12.63 -13.85
CA TRP A 106 -6.70 -13.19 -14.64
C TRP A 106 -7.16 -13.74 -15.99
N MET A 107 -8.38 -14.27 -16.10
CA MET A 107 -8.90 -14.81 -17.37
C MET A 107 -9.33 -13.74 -18.38
N GLN A 108 -9.57 -12.49 -17.98
CA GLN A 108 -9.92 -11.39 -18.91
C GLN A 108 -8.83 -11.10 -19.95
N VAL A 109 -7.59 -11.54 -19.71
CA VAL A 109 -6.46 -11.37 -20.65
C VAL A 109 -6.53 -12.40 -21.79
N ASP A 110 -7.25 -13.51 -21.60
CA ASP A 110 -7.48 -14.49 -22.65
C ASP A 110 -8.67 -14.06 -23.51
N PRO A 111 -8.45 -13.69 -24.79
CA PRO A 111 -9.51 -13.20 -25.67
C PRO A 111 -10.61 -14.24 -25.90
N ILE A 112 -10.29 -15.53 -25.85
CA ILE A 112 -11.24 -16.63 -26.10
C ILE A 112 -12.20 -16.77 -24.91
N TRP A 113 -11.68 -16.58 -23.70
CA TRP A 113 -12.48 -16.65 -22.48
C TRP A 113 -13.35 -15.40 -22.29
N ALA A 114 -12.78 -14.22 -22.60
CA ALA A 114 -13.47 -12.93 -22.47
C ALA A 114 -14.69 -12.79 -23.40
N GLU A 115 -14.70 -13.43 -24.57
CA GLU A 115 -15.86 -13.42 -25.49
C GLU A 115 -16.96 -14.42 -25.08
N THR A 116 -16.62 -15.47 -24.33
CA THR A 116 -17.55 -16.57 -24.01
C THR A 116 -18.29 -16.41 -22.68
N HIS A 117 -17.82 -15.51 -21.81
CA HIS A 117 -18.36 -15.33 -20.46
C HIS A 117 -18.72 -13.86 -20.21
N GLU A 118 -19.85 -13.61 -19.55
CA GLU A 118 -20.14 -12.28 -19.03
C GLU A 118 -19.28 -12.04 -17.78
N TRP A 119 -18.42 -11.02 -17.83
CA TRP A 119 -17.59 -10.59 -16.72
C TRP A 119 -17.76 -9.10 -16.46
N HIS A 120 -17.71 -8.71 -15.19
CA HIS A 120 -17.71 -7.32 -14.80
C HIS A 120 -16.60 -7.10 -13.78
N CYS A 121 -15.63 -6.25 -14.13
CA CYS A 121 -14.58 -5.84 -13.22
C CYS A 121 -14.58 -4.32 -13.02
N PHE A 122 -14.23 -3.88 -11.82
CA PHE A 122 -14.00 -2.46 -11.55
C PHE A 122 -12.80 -1.93 -12.35
N ASP A 123 -12.81 -0.63 -12.62
CA ASP A 123 -11.69 0.06 -13.25
C ASP A 123 -10.44 -0.04 -12.35
N GLU A 124 -9.47 -0.82 -12.81
CA GLU A 124 -8.20 -1.04 -12.11
C GLU A 124 -7.40 0.26 -12.00
N GLY A 125 -7.42 1.11 -13.03
CA GLY A 125 -6.72 2.39 -13.04
C GLY A 125 -7.29 3.33 -11.99
N ALA A 126 -8.62 3.45 -11.92
CA ALA A 126 -9.29 4.27 -10.91
C ALA A 126 -8.98 3.78 -9.47
N ASN A 127 -8.98 2.45 -9.26
CA ASN A 127 -8.66 1.85 -7.97
C ASN A 127 -7.20 2.11 -7.55
N ILE A 128 -6.24 1.94 -8.47
CA ILE A 128 -4.82 2.19 -8.21
C ILE A 128 -4.61 3.67 -7.89
N LEU A 129 -5.20 4.58 -8.68
CA LEU A 129 -5.09 6.02 -8.43
C LEU A 129 -5.65 6.40 -7.06
N ALA A 130 -6.83 5.88 -6.70
CA ALA A 130 -7.41 6.10 -5.38
C ALA A 130 -6.51 5.55 -4.25
N ALA A 131 -5.97 4.34 -4.41
CA ALA A 131 -5.06 3.73 -3.45
C ALA A 131 -3.81 4.60 -3.24
N SER A 132 -3.19 5.03 -4.34
CA SER A 132 -1.98 5.86 -4.32
C SER A 132 -2.23 7.20 -3.62
N ILE A 133 -3.32 7.90 -3.96
CA ILE A 133 -3.67 9.18 -3.34
C ILE A 133 -3.89 9.01 -1.82
N ILE A 134 -4.66 8.00 -1.42
CA ILE A 134 -4.93 7.75 0.01
C ILE A 134 -3.66 7.36 0.74
N SER A 135 -2.80 6.53 0.14
CA SER A 135 -1.52 6.16 0.76
C SER A 135 -0.64 7.38 0.98
N VAL A 136 -0.51 8.26 -0.01
CA VAL A 136 0.27 9.50 0.11
C VAL A 136 -0.28 10.40 1.22
N VAL A 137 -1.60 10.55 1.32
CA VAL A 137 -2.23 11.31 2.42
C VAL A 137 -1.89 10.70 3.79
N GLN A 138 -1.91 9.37 3.91
CA GLN A 138 -1.49 8.70 5.14
C GLN A 138 -0.02 8.94 5.47
N ASP A 139 0.85 8.99 4.45
CA ASP A 139 2.27 9.23 4.63
C ASP A 139 2.49 10.67 5.14
N PHE A 140 1.78 11.65 4.58
CA PHE A 140 1.77 13.01 5.11
C PHE A 140 1.28 13.09 6.55
N MET A 141 0.23 12.34 6.91
CA MET A 141 -0.24 12.29 8.31
C MET A 141 0.81 11.66 9.24
N ALA A 142 1.41 10.54 8.82
CA ALA A 142 2.44 9.87 9.59
C ALA A 142 3.70 10.74 9.78
N CYS A 143 4.07 11.52 8.76
CA CYS A 143 5.18 12.48 8.82
C CYS A 143 4.81 13.75 9.63
N GLY A 144 3.55 14.17 9.62
CA GLY A 144 3.05 15.33 10.36
C GLY A 144 2.96 15.09 11.87
N LEU A 145 2.62 13.87 12.30
CA LEU A 145 2.54 13.48 13.72
C LEU A 145 3.78 13.86 14.55
N PRO A 146 5.01 13.50 14.15
CA PRO A 146 6.21 13.88 14.89
C PRO A 146 6.41 15.40 14.91
N LEU A 147 6.09 16.13 13.84
CA LEU A 147 6.23 17.60 13.83
C LEU A 147 5.37 18.27 14.90
N LEU A 148 4.14 17.78 15.11
CA LEU A 148 3.26 18.26 16.19
C LEU A 148 3.83 17.90 17.57
N LEU A 149 4.35 16.68 17.73
CA LEU A 149 5.02 16.21 18.94
C LEU A 149 6.21 17.12 19.34
N PHE A 150 7.07 17.44 18.37
CA PHE A 150 8.25 18.29 18.58
C PHE A 150 7.94 19.79 18.71
N ARG A 151 6.71 20.25 18.45
CA ARG A 151 6.32 21.63 18.81
C ARG A 151 6.03 21.78 20.29
N LYS A 152 5.58 20.72 20.96
CA LYS A 152 5.27 20.74 22.41
C LYS A 152 6.48 20.41 23.27
N LEU A 153 7.43 19.57 22.80
CA LEU A 153 8.65 19.22 23.55
C LEU A 153 9.79 20.20 23.20
N GLN A 154 10.45 20.77 24.21
CA GLN A 154 11.57 21.74 24.08
C GLN A 154 12.85 21.11 23.52
N ILE A 155 12.80 20.59 22.30
CA ILE A 155 13.94 19.98 21.62
C ILE A 155 14.70 21.03 20.81
N PRO A 156 16.06 21.06 20.88
CA PRO A 156 16.88 22.06 20.19
C PRO A 156 16.66 22.04 18.67
N ARG A 157 16.62 23.24 18.06
CA ARG A 157 16.23 23.48 16.67
C ARG A 157 17.00 22.63 15.63
N ARG A 158 18.24 22.21 15.94
CA ARG A 158 19.05 21.36 15.06
C ARG A 158 18.41 19.99 14.81
N GLN A 159 17.84 19.33 15.83
CA GLN A 159 17.17 18.03 15.64
C GLN A 159 15.87 18.17 14.84
N LYS A 160 15.20 19.32 14.94
CA LYS A 160 13.98 19.64 14.18
C LYS A 160 14.26 19.76 12.67
N ILE A 161 15.39 20.37 12.32
CA ILE A 161 15.83 20.52 10.92
C ILE A 161 16.28 19.18 10.34
N VAL A 162 17.05 18.38 11.09
CA VAL A 162 17.46 17.03 10.66
C VAL A 162 16.24 16.16 10.38
N LEU A 163 15.24 16.19 11.26
CA LEU A 163 14.03 15.40 11.06
C LEU A 163 13.20 15.89 9.87
N GLY A 164 13.07 17.21 9.68
CA GLY A 164 12.46 17.78 8.47
C GLY A 164 13.21 17.39 7.20
N GLY A 165 14.54 17.32 7.26
CA GLY A 165 15.38 16.82 6.16
C GLY A 165 15.16 15.35 5.86
N VAL A 166 15.08 14.48 6.88
CA VAL A 166 14.78 13.05 6.69
C VAL A 166 13.39 12.86 6.07
N PHE A 167 12.38 13.65 6.49
CA PHE A 167 11.05 13.61 5.87
C PHE A 167 11.02 14.15 4.44
N GLY A 168 11.82 15.18 4.14
CA GLY A 168 11.98 15.67 2.77
C GLY A 168 12.66 14.67 1.84
N VAL A 169 13.68 13.95 2.35
CA VAL A 169 14.37 12.90 1.60
C VAL A 169 13.49 11.66 1.42
N GLY A 170 12.62 11.33 2.38
CA GLY A 170 11.65 10.23 2.22
C GLY A 170 10.51 10.52 1.22
N LEU A 171 10.39 11.75 0.75
CA LEU A 171 9.39 12.21 -0.23
C LEU A 171 9.97 12.40 -1.65
N LEU A 172 11.29 12.33 -1.79
CA LEU A 172 12.06 12.38 -3.04
C LEU A 172 12.43 10.97 -3.49
#